data_AF-A0A3M1NAY0-F1
#
_entry.id   AF-A0A3M1NAY0-F1
#
_cell.length_a   1.000
_cell.length_b   1.000
_cell.length_c   1.000
_cell.angle_alpha   90.00
_cell.angle_beta   90.00
_cell.angle_gamma   90.00
#
_symmetry.space_group_name_H-M   'P 1'
#
loop_
_entity.id
_entity.type
_entity.pdbx_description
1 polymer ?
#
loop_
_entity_poly.entity_id
_entity_poly.type
_entity_poly.pdbx_seq_one_letter_code
_entity_poly.pdbx_strand_id
1 'polypeptide(L)'
;MLPLEDPGAAARWEALRVQSGASDPFTAPAFVRAVAQATGREAHVLLLTDAGTDEAGVPVYRHRRGPFRMARVPPLVAYTPIVWRRRPDEAALHTRTSPFEALLAALENRFDAVALHLPPDCSDVRPARWRGWRTTPLYTYRLTLQAAEDPTGTWSASARRTFRRFQDTYDLDPDTPDPQPLL
;
A
#
# COMPACT_ATOMS: atom_id res chain seq x y z
N MET A 1 -1.65 -4.16 17.91
CA MET A 1 -2.69 -4.20 16.87
C MET A 1 -3.93 -3.58 17.47
N LEU A 2 -4.45 -2.55 16.83
CA LEU A 2 -5.52 -1.73 17.35
C LEU A 2 -6.60 -1.58 16.26
N PRO A 3 -7.91 -1.59 16.60
CA PRO A 3 -8.96 -1.28 15.64
C PRO A 3 -8.76 0.13 15.07
N LEU A 4 -8.91 0.31 13.76
CA LEU A 4 -8.77 1.63 13.14
C LEU A 4 -9.96 2.57 13.44
N GLU A 5 -11.03 2.03 14.00
CA GLU A 5 -12.18 2.79 14.52
C GLU A 5 -11.88 3.43 15.88
N ASP A 6 -10.89 2.93 16.62
CA ASP A 6 -10.44 3.57 17.85
C ASP A 6 -9.77 4.92 17.51
N PRO A 7 -10.25 6.05 18.09
CA PRO A 7 -9.69 7.36 17.79
C PRO A 7 -8.20 7.47 18.11
N GLY A 8 -7.73 6.81 19.18
CA GLY A 8 -6.32 6.81 19.56
C GLY A 8 -5.44 6.08 18.55
N ALA A 9 -5.89 4.91 18.09
CA ALA A 9 -5.23 4.14 17.04
C ALA A 9 -5.19 4.90 15.71
N ALA A 10 -6.31 5.54 15.33
CA ALA A 10 -6.39 6.33 14.11
C ALA A 10 -5.44 7.54 14.16
N ALA A 11 -5.37 8.24 15.30
CA ALA A 11 -4.46 9.37 15.49
C ALA A 11 -2.98 8.93 15.40
N ARG A 12 -2.61 7.81 16.03
CA ARG A 12 -1.25 7.26 15.96
C ARG A 12 -0.86 6.83 14.54
N TRP A 13 -1.78 6.17 13.84
CA TRP A 13 -1.58 5.79 12.45
C TRP A 13 -1.37 7.01 11.56
N GLU A 14 -2.21 8.04 11.70
CA GLU A 14 -2.07 9.27 10.92
C GLU A 14 -0.78 10.00 11.22
N ALA A 15 -0.37 10.08 12.49
CA ALA A 15 0.90 10.68 12.89
C ALA A 15 2.10 9.95 12.24
N LEU A 16 2.11 8.61 12.28
CA LEU A 16 3.14 7.82 11.60
C LEU A 16 3.13 8.06 10.09
N ARG A 17 1.95 8.09 9.47
CA ARG A 17 1.77 8.34 8.02
C ARG A 17 2.35 9.69 7.61
N VAL A 18 2.00 10.76 8.33
CA VAL A 18 2.53 12.11 8.10
C VAL A 18 4.05 12.15 8.26
N GLN A 19 4.59 11.55 9.33
CA GLN A 19 6.05 11.54 9.59
C GLN A 19 6.84 10.77 8.52
N SER A 20 6.26 9.69 7.99
CA SER A 20 6.90 8.87 6.96
C SER A 20 6.93 9.52 5.57
N GLY A 21 6.13 10.57 5.36
CA GLY A 21 5.86 11.12 4.03
C GLY A 21 5.08 10.19 3.10
N ALA A 22 4.52 9.07 3.61
CA ALA A 22 3.70 8.16 2.84
C ALA A 22 2.37 8.84 2.46
N SER A 23 2.32 9.40 1.26
CA SER A 23 1.12 9.97 0.66
C SER A 23 0.63 9.04 -0.44
N ASP A 24 -0.02 7.95 -0.03
CA ASP A 24 -0.68 7.02 -0.94
C ASP A 24 -2.11 6.72 -0.47
N PRO A 25 -3.05 6.45 -1.39
CA PRO A 25 -4.43 6.21 -1.01
C PRO A 25 -4.58 4.95 -0.14
N PHE A 26 -3.70 3.97 -0.26
CA PHE A 26 -3.80 2.71 0.49
C PHE A 26 -3.45 2.87 1.97
N THR A 27 -2.71 3.91 2.35
CA THR A 27 -2.46 4.28 3.76
C THR A 27 -3.54 5.17 4.37
N ALA A 28 -4.42 5.75 3.55
CA ALA A 28 -5.47 6.64 4.03
C ALA A 28 -6.50 5.87 4.90
N PRO A 29 -6.84 6.35 6.12
CA PRO A 29 -7.80 5.67 6.97
C PRO A 29 -9.17 5.45 6.31
N ALA A 30 -9.61 6.43 5.50
CA ALA A 30 -10.87 6.34 4.77
C ALA A 30 -10.88 5.17 3.77
N PHE A 31 -9.79 4.97 3.03
CA PHE A 31 -9.65 3.85 2.09
C PHE A 31 -9.65 2.51 2.84
N VAL A 32 -8.85 2.39 3.90
CA VAL A 32 -8.76 1.16 4.70
C VAL A 32 -10.14 0.78 5.28
N ARG A 33 -10.90 1.76 5.79
CA ARG A 33 -12.26 1.54 6.29
C ARG A 33 -13.22 1.11 5.18
N ALA A 34 -13.20 1.81 4.04
CA ALA A 34 -14.07 1.51 2.91
C ALA A 34 -13.86 0.09 2.38
N VAL A 35 -12.60 -0.34 2.24
CA VAL A 35 -12.28 -1.72 1.81
C VAL A 35 -12.71 -2.75 2.84
N ALA A 36 -12.48 -2.48 4.13
CA ALA A 36 -12.90 -3.37 5.20
C ALA A 36 -14.42 -3.56 5.20
N GLN A 37 -15.18 -2.47 5.09
CA GLN A 37 -16.63 -2.49 4.98
C GLN A 37 -17.09 -3.25 3.73
N ALA A 38 -16.55 -2.94 2.56
CA ALA A 38 -16.93 -3.56 1.29
C ALA A 38 -16.64 -5.07 1.24
N THR A 39 -15.69 -5.55 2.04
CA THR A 39 -15.27 -6.96 2.06
C THR A 39 -15.72 -7.72 3.30
N GLY A 40 -16.50 -7.10 4.18
CA GLY A 40 -16.97 -7.71 5.43
C GLY A 40 -15.84 -8.09 6.40
N ARG A 41 -14.81 -7.24 6.49
CA ARG A 41 -13.60 -7.45 7.31
C ARG A 41 -13.47 -6.35 8.37
N GLU A 42 -12.66 -6.62 9.38
CA GLU A 42 -12.34 -5.64 10.41
C GLU A 42 -11.07 -4.86 10.04
N ALA A 43 -11.15 -3.53 10.01
CA ALA A 43 -9.98 -2.66 9.79
C ALA A 43 -9.16 -2.50 11.08
N HIS A 44 -7.90 -2.94 11.04
CA HIS A 44 -6.94 -2.74 12.13
C HIS A 44 -5.67 -2.08 11.63
N VAL A 45 -4.91 -1.51 12.55
CA VAL A 45 -3.50 -1.15 12.33
C VAL A 45 -2.62 -1.93 13.28
N LEU A 46 -1.56 -2.52 12.74
CA LEU A 46 -0.46 -3.04 13.52
C LEU A 46 0.63 -1.97 13.54
N LEU A 47 0.88 -1.41 14.71
CA LEU A 47 1.97 -0.48 14.97
C LEU A 47 3.08 -1.21 15.71
N LEU A 48 4.32 -1.03 15.28
CA LEU A 48 5.51 -1.37 16.04
C LEU A 48 5.96 -0.14 16.80
N THR A 49 6.04 -0.29 18.11
CA THR A 49 6.45 0.79 19.01
C THR A 49 7.78 0.42 19.63
N ASP A 50 8.77 1.32 19.54
CA ASP A 50 10.04 1.23 20.24
C ASP A 50 10.22 2.47 21.13
N ALA A 51 10.62 2.28 22.39
CA ALA A 51 10.76 3.36 23.38
C ALA A 51 9.58 4.37 23.41
N GLY A 52 8.33 3.90 23.23
CA GLY A 52 7.12 4.74 23.21
C GLY A 52 6.85 5.46 21.88
N THR A 53 7.68 5.23 20.86
CA THR A 53 7.58 5.82 19.53
C THR A 53 7.14 4.79 18.50
N ASP A 54 6.21 5.15 17.61
CA ASP A 54 5.81 4.29 16.50
C ASP A 54 6.84 4.35 15.37
N GLU A 55 7.54 3.23 15.13
CA GLU A 55 8.63 3.10 14.17
C GLU A 55 8.16 2.58 12.81
N ALA A 56 7.15 1.71 12.83
CA ALA A 56 6.57 1.16 11.61
C ALA A 56 5.12 0.77 11.83
N GLY A 57 4.37 0.63 10.74
CA GLY A 57 3.02 0.13 10.82
C GLY A 57 2.47 -0.38 9.50
N VAL A 58 1.41 -1.17 9.61
CA VAL A 58 0.72 -1.78 8.48
C VAL A 58 -0.79 -1.85 8.76
N PRO A 59 -1.65 -1.44 7.83
CA PRO A 59 -3.07 -1.70 7.95
C PRO A 59 -3.34 -3.17 7.67
N VAL A 60 -4.21 -3.76 8.49
CA VAL A 60 -4.54 -5.18 8.43
C VAL A 60 -6.04 -5.34 8.32
N TYR A 61 -6.47 -6.08 7.30
CA TYR A 61 -7.85 -6.47 7.09
C TYR A 61 -8.07 -7.84 7.73
N ARG A 62 -8.53 -7.81 8.97
CA ARG A 62 -8.70 -9.03 9.77
C ARG A 62 -10.02 -9.73 9.39
N HIS A 63 -9.94 -11.04 9.23
CA HIS A 63 -11.08 -11.92 9.04
C HIS A 63 -10.89 -13.21 9.84
N ARG A 64 -11.98 -13.84 10.25
CA ARG A 64 -11.97 -15.14 10.95
C ARG A 64 -12.66 -16.19 10.10
N ARG A 65 -12.05 -17.36 9.98
CA ARG A 65 -12.66 -18.56 9.38
C ARG A 65 -12.65 -19.68 10.40
N GLY A 66 -13.77 -19.83 11.13
CA GLY A 66 -13.82 -20.71 12.30
C GLY A 66 -12.83 -20.22 13.38
N PRO A 67 -11.95 -21.10 13.90
CA PRO A 67 -10.96 -20.71 14.92
C PRO A 67 -9.78 -19.90 14.35
N PHE A 68 -9.59 -19.91 13.03
CA PHE A 68 -8.41 -19.33 12.39
C PHE A 68 -8.58 -17.82 12.16
N ARG A 69 -7.56 -17.06 12.57
CA ARG A 69 -7.40 -15.62 12.36
C ARG A 69 -6.55 -15.39 11.12
N MET A 70 -7.09 -14.64 10.17
CA MET A 70 -6.45 -14.41 8.88
C MET A 70 -6.26 -12.91 8.62
N ALA A 71 -5.14 -12.57 8.01
CA ALA A 71 -4.81 -11.26 7.48
C ALA A 71 -4.39 -11.41 6.02
N ARG A 72 -5.36 -11.33 5.09
CA ARG A 72 -5.10 -11.46 3.66
C ARG A 72 -5.39 -10.15 2.94
N VAL A 73 -4.71 -9.91 1.83
CA VAL A 73 -5.02 -8.78 0.95
C VAL A 73 -6.46 -8.92 0.42
N PRO A 74 -7.35 -7.94 0.66
CA PRO A 74 -8.68 -7.93 0.06
C PRO A 74 -8.62 -7.73 -1.47
N PRO A 75 -9.69 -8.09 -2.21
CA PRO A 75 -9.83 -7.65 -3.60
C PRO A 75 -9.70 -6.12 -3.71
N LEU A 76 -9.23 -5.63 -4.86
CA LEU A 76 -9.09 -4.20 -5.19
C LEU A 76 -7.97 -3.45 -4.43
N VAL A 77 -7.31 -4.09 -3.45
CA VAL A 77 -6.12 -3.53 -2.81
C VAL A 77 -4.89 -3.91 -3.63
N ALA A 78 -4.28 -2.93 -4.31
CA ALA A 78 -3.10 -3.16 -5.15
C ALA A 78 -1.91 -3.68 -4.33
N TYR A 79 -1.67 -3.06 -3.18
CA TYR A 79 -0.66 -3.49 -2.22
C TYR A 79 -1.06 -3.16 -0.78
N THR A 80 -0.48 -3.88 0.17
CA THR A 80 -0.52 -3.61 1.60
C THR A 80 0.59 -2.63 1.94
N PRO A 81 0.28 -1.36 2.27
CA PRO A 81 1.32 -0.39 2.55
C PRO A 81 2.01 -0.73 3.86
N ILE A 82 3.34 -0.63 3.86
CA ILE A 82 4.11 -0.63 5.09
C ILE A 82 4.67 0.77 5.28
N VAL A 83 4.24 1.41 6.35
CA VAL A 83 4.63 2.77 6.69
C VAL A 83 5.80 2.69 7.65
N TRP A 84 6.88 3.40 7.32
CA TRP A 84 8.10 3.43 8.11
C TRP A 84 8.32 4.86 8.58
N ARG A 85 8.55 5.07 9.88
CA ARG A 85 9.04 6.37 10.37
C ARG A 85 10.40 6.67 9.73
N ARG A 86 11.27 5.67 9.71
CA ARG A 86 12.52 5.66 8.94
C ARG A 86 12.60 4.32 8.20
N ARG A 87 12.79 4.37 6.87
CA ARG A 87 12.98 3.16 6.09
C ARG A 87 14.24 2.43 6.57
N PRO A 88 14.16 1.10 6.79
CA PRO A 88 15.35 0.33 7.10
C PRO A 88 16.31 0.39 5.90
N ASP A 89 17.58 0.64 6.19
CA ASP A 89 18.64 0.51 5.19
C ASP A 89 19.01 -0.96 4.98
N GLU A 90 19.75 -1.22 3.91
CA GLU A 90 20.16 -2.58 3.55
C GLU A 90 20.97 -3.27 4.66
N ALA A 91 21.82 -2.53 5.38
CA ALA A 91 22.61 -3.07 6.48
C ALA A 91 21.72 -3.59 7.63
N ALA A 92 20.72 -2.82 8.05
CA ALA A 92 19.77 -3.20 9.07
C ALA A 92 18.89 -4.39 8.66
N LEU A 93 18.55 -4.49 7.36
CA LEU A 93 17.90 -5.68 6.83
C LEU A 93 18.82 -6.90 6.99
N HIS A 94 20.08 -6.79 6.58
CA HIS A 94 21.07 -7.87 6.64
C HIS A 94 21.36 -8.41 8.04
N THR A 95 21.44 -7.52 9.04
CA THR A 95 21.67 -7.92 10.44
C THR A 95 20.43 -8.50 11.12
N ARG A 96 19.29 -8.55 10.41
CA ARG A 96 18.00 -9.07 10.93
C ARG A 96 17.46 -8.33 12.14
N THR A 97 17.90 -7.08 12.34
CA THR A 97 17.47 -6.21 13.44
C THR A 97 16.55 -5.09 12.96
N SER A 98 16.14 -5.11 11.69
CA SER A 98 15.26 -4.08 11.13
C SER A 98 13.84 -4.11 11.71
N PRO A 99 13.14 -2.96 11.72
CA PRO A 99 11.71 -2.92 12.01
C PRO A 99 10.87 -3.85 11.11
N PHE A 100 11.37 -4.21 9.92
CA PHE A 100 10.67 -5.14 9.03
C PHE A 100 10.62 -6.57 9.59
N GLU A 101 11.73 -7.08 10.12
CA GLU A 101 11.77 -8.39 10.79
C GLU A 101 10.82 -8.43 11.99
N ALA A 102 10.83 -7.38 12.82
CA ALA A 102 9.93 -7.25 13.96
C ALA A 102 8.46 -7.20 13.52
N LEU A 103 8.16 -6.58 12.37
CA LEU A 103 6.80 -6.42 11.87
C LEU A 103 6.24 -7.76 11.41
N LEU A 104 7.04 -8.51 10.66
CA LEU A 104 6.69 -9.85 10.20
C LEU A 104 6.49 -10.80 11.39
N ALA A 105 7.39 -10.77 12.38
CA ALA A 105 7.24 -11.53 13.62
C ALA A 105 5.92 -11.17 14.35
N ALA A 106 5.61 -9.87 14.42
CA ALA A 106 4.39 -9.37 15.06
C ALA A 106 3.12 -9.80 14.31
N LEU A 107 3.17 -9.97 12.99
CA LEU A 107 2.07 -10.49 12.17
C LEU A 107 1.90 -12.00 12.38
N GLU A 108 2.97 -12.77 12.31
CA GLU A 108 2.98 -14.23 12.52
C GLU A 108 2.40 -14.61 13.87
N ASN A 109 2.79 -13.90 14.94
CA ASN A 109 2.30 -14.17 16.29
C ASN A 109 0.79 -13.88 16.46
N ARG A 110 0.18 -13.12 15.55
CA ARG A 110 -1.22 -12.67 15.67
C ARG A 110 -2.19 -13.42 14.76
N PHE A 111 -1.70 -14.01 13.68
CA PHE A 111 -2.52 -14.57 12.63
C PHE A 111 -2.02 -15.95 12.24
N ASP A 112 -2.96 -16.86 12.05
CA ASP A 112 -2.69 -18.23 11.60
C ASP A 112 -2.38 -18.27 10.09
N ALA A 113 -2.80 -17.23 9.34
CA ALA A 113 -2.44 -17.04 7.95
C ALA A 113 -2.32 -15.56 7.59
N VAL A 114 -1.18 -15.17 7.02
CA VAL A 114 -0.92 -13.81 6.55
C VAL A 114 -0.54 -13.81 5.06
N ALA A 115 -1.08 -12.86 4.31
CA ALA A 115 -0.66 -12.57 2.95
C ALA A 115 -0.55 -11.05 2.79
N LEU A 116 0.59 -10.60 2.28
CA LEU A 116 0.88 -9.20 1.99
C LEU A 116 1.21 -9.08 0.51
N HIS A 117 0.71 -8.04 -0.12
CA HIS A 117 1.24 -7.56 -1.40
C HIS A 117 2.14 -6.38 -1.06
N LEU A 118 3.44 -6.50 -1.29
CA LEU A 118 4.37 -5.44 -0.90
C LEU A 118 4.28 -4.26 -1.86
N PRO A 119 4.48 -3.01 -1.38
CA PRO A 119 4.50 -1.86 -2.26
C PRO A 119 5.69 -1.96 -3.25
N PRO A 120 5.60 -1.34 -4.44
CA PRO A 120 6.59 -1.51 -5.50
C PRO A 120 7.98 -0.96 -5.17
N ASP A 121 8.09 -0.16 -4.11
CA ASP A 121 9.35 0.36 -3.59
C ASP A 121 9.96 -0.51 -2.48
N CYS A 122 9.28 -1.58 -2.06
CA CYS A 122 9.84 -2.63 -1.20
C CYS A 122 10.54 -3.68 -2.08
N SER A 123 11.78 -3.41 -2.45
CA SER A 123 12.57 -4.27 -3.34
C SER A 123 13.25 -5.45 -2.63
N ASP A 124 13.55 -5.31 -1.33
CA ASP A 124 14.22 -6.37 -0.57
C ASP A 124 13.22 -7.19 0.26
N VAL A 125 12.96 -8.40 -0.22
CA VAL A 125 12.06 -9.38 0.42
C VAL A 125 12.82 -10.43 1.25
N ARG A 126 14.14 -10.33 1.38
CA ARG A 126 14.95 -11.28 2.16
C ARG A 126 14.46 -11.44 3.60
N PRO A 127 14.06 -10.39 4.35
CA PRO A 127 13.49 -10.54 5.69
C PRO A 127 12.32 -11.53 5.72
N ALA A 128 11.38 -11.45 4.78
CA ALA A 128 10.26 -12.39 4.70
C ALA A 128 10.74 -13.81 4.38
N ARG A 129 11.66 -13.96 3.41
CA ARG A 129 12.19 -15.28 3.01
C ARG A 129 12.93 -15.98 4.16
N TRP A 130 13.73 -15.26 4.94
CA TRP A 130 14.45 -15.84 6.08
C TRP A 130 13.55 -16.29 7.23
N ARG A 131 12.31 -15.80 7.27
CA ARG A 131 11.26 -16.24 8.19
C ARG A 131 10.39 -17.37 7.62
N GLY A 132 10.73 -17.88 6.43
CA GLY A 132 10.01 -18.98 5.79
C GLY A 132 8.79 -18.54 4.98
N TRP A 133 8.61 -17.23 4.72
CA TRP A 133 7.50 -16.78 3.89
C TRP A 133 7.70 -17.19 2.43
N ARG A 134 6.62 -17.65 1.80
CA ARG A 134 6.59 -17.79 0.35
C ARG A 134 6.48 -16.40 -0.28
N THR A 135 7.42 -16.09 -1.17
CA THR A 135 7.46 -14.82 -1.91
C THR A 135 7.20 -15.10 -3.38
N THR A 136 6.48 -14.19 -4.04
CA THR A 136 6.18 -14.27 -5.47
C THR A 136 6.29 -12.87 -6.04
N PRO A 137 7.06 -12.64 -7.11
CA PRO A 137 7.18 -11.33 -7.71
C PRO A 137 5.84 -10.92 -8.32
N LEU A 138 5.48 -9.65 -8.11
CA LEU A 138 4.38 -8.98 -8.78
C LEU A 138 4.95 -7.82 -9.58
N TYR A 139 4.35 -7.52 -10.73
CA TYR A 139 4.82 -6.48 -11.63
C TYR A 139 3.79 -5.36 -11.72
N THR A 140 4.28 -4.13 -11.74
CA THR A 140 3.49 -2.93 -12.03
C THR A 140 4.30 -2.00 -12.91
N TYR A 141 3.62 -1.16 -13.68
CA TYR A 141 4.26 -0.14 -14.51
C TYR A 141 4.27 1.20 -13.77
N ARG A 142 5.43 1.84 -13.70
CA ARG A 142 5.58 3.20 -13.18
C ARG A 142 5.87 4.13 -14.34
N LEU A 143 4.99 5.10 -14.56
CA LEU A 143 5.17 6.17 -15.52
C LEU A 143 5.62 7.42 -14.77
N THR A 144 6.80 7.92 -15.08
CA THR A 144 7.27 9.20 -14.55
C THR A 144 6.63 10.32 -15.37
N LEU A 145 5.74 11.09 -14.74
CA LEU A 145 5.17 12.29 -15.35
C LEU A 145 6.15 13.44 -15.13
N GLN A 146 6.70 14.01 -16.20
CA GLN A 146 7.55 15.20 -16.10
C GLN A 146 6.65 16.44 -16.04
N ALA A 147 6.92 17.35 -15.11
CA ALA A 147 5.97 18.37 -14.68
C ALA A 147 5.79 19.59 -15.61
N ALA A 148 6.34 19.62 -16.84
CA ALA A 148 6.27 20.86 -17.64
C ALA A 148 6.38 20.76 -19.17
N GLU A 149 6.38 19.59 -19.80
CA GLU A 149 6.39 19.50 -21.27
C GLU A 149 5.40 18.43 -21.74
N ASP A 150 4.90 18.63 -22.97
CA ASP A 150 3.98 17.74 -23.69
C ASP A 150 4.11 16.28 -23.21
N PRO A 151 3.09 15.72 -22.52
CA PRO A 151 3.17 14.39 -21.95
C PRO A 151 3.42 13.33 -23.02
N THR A 152 3.10 13.64 -24.28
CA THR A 152 3.30 12.75 -25.42
C THR A 152 4.77 12.65 -25.86
N GLY A 153 5.65 13.56 -25.41
CA GLY A 153 7.07 13.59 -25.80
C GLY A 153 7.84 12.31 -25.49
N THR A 154 7.44 11.61 -24.42
CA THR A 154 8.04 10.33 -24.00
C THR A 154 7.33 9.10 -24.58
N TRP A 155 6.23 9.29 -25.30
CA TRP A 155 5.41 8.21 -25.82
C TRP A 155 6.00 7.61 -27.10
N SER A 156 5.74 6.32 -27.30
CA SER A 156 6.07 5.65 -28.56
C SER A 156 5.40 6.33 -29.76
N ALA A 157 6.00 6.22 -30.95
CA ALA A 157 5.45 6.84 -32.16
C ALA A 157 4.02 6.34 -32.48
N SER A 158 3.71 5.07 -32.19
CA SER A 158 2.38 4.50 -32.35
C SER A 158 1.38 5.10 -31.35
N ALA A 159 1.74 5.21 -30.07
CA ALA A 159 0.88 5.81 -29.05
C ALA A 159 0.56 7.28 -29.38
N ARG A 160 1.57 8.06 -29.81
CA ARG A 160 1.38 9.44 -30.28
C ARG A 160 0.43 9.54 -31.48
N ARG A 161 0.58 8.63 -32.46
CA ARG A 161 -0.30 8.61 -33.64
C ARG A 161 -1.75 8.30 -33.24
N THR A 162 -1.96 7.33 -32.36
CA THR A 162 -3.28 6.98 -31.84
C THR A 162 -3.89 8.15 -31.09
N PHE A 163 -3.14 8.78 -30.18
CA PHE A 163 -3.60 9.95 -29.45
C PHE A 163 -4.04 11.08 -30.38
N ARG A 164 -3.17 11.51 -31.31
CA ARG A 164 -3.51 12.58 -32.27
C ARG A 164 -4.71 12.26 -33.15
N ARG A 165 -4.96 10.99 -33.45
CA ARG A 165 -6.12 10.56 -34.24
C ARG A 165 -7.44 10.76 -33.49
N PHE A 166 -7.43 10.65 -32.16
CA PHE A 166 -8.63 10.63 -31.34
C PHE A 166 -8.73 11.78 -30.33
N GLN A 167 -7.71 12.65 -30.23
CA GLN A 167 -7.68 13.75 -29.27
C GLN A 167 -8.88 14.70 -29.44
N ASP A 168 -9.30 14.93 -30.68
CA ASP A 168 -10.43 15.81 -31.02
C ASP A 168 -11.76 15.03 -31.09
N THR A 169 -11.78 13.77 -30.62
CA THR A 169 -13.00 12.94 -30.57
C THR A 169 -13.68 12.99 -29.22
N TYR A 170 -12.96 13.34 -28.15
CA TYR A 170 -13.46 13.30 -26.78
C TYR A 170 -13.29 14.65 -26.11
N ASP A 171 -14.35 15.14 -25.47
CA ASP A 171 -14.28 16.23 -24.51
C ASP A 171 -13.92 15.68 -23.14
N LEU A 172 -12.78 16.13 -22.60
CA LEU A 172 -12.27 15.72 -21.30
C LEU A 172 -12.59 16.82 -20.28
N ASP A 173 -13.80 16.77 -19.74
CA ASP A 173 -14.20 17.62 -18.62
C ASP A 173 -13.73 16.96 -17.30
N PRO A 174 -12.83 17.59 -16.52
CA PRO A 174 -12.34 17.04 -15.26
C PRO A 174 -13.45 16.85 -14.21
N ASP A 175 -14.59 17.53 -14.36
CA ASP A 175 -15.74 17.43 -13.46
C ASP A 175 -16.80 16.44 -13.94
N THR A 176 -16.65 15.89 -15.17
CA THR A 176 -17.54 14.88 -15.72
C THR A 176 -16.82 13.53 -15.81
N PRO A 177 -17.30 12.48 -15.13
CA PRO A 177 -16.56 11.22 -14.99
C PRO A 177 -16.40 10.41 -16.29
N ASP A 178 -17.20 10.68 -17.32
CA ASP A 178 -17.16 10.00 -18.61
C ASP A 178 -16.85 10.98 -19.76
N PRO A 179 -15.78 10.76 -20.54
CA PRO A 179 -15.46 11.58 -21.70
C PRO A 179 -16.61 11.53 -22.71
N GLN A 180 -17.15 12.69 -23.07
CA GLN A 180 -18.24 12.78 -24.02
C GLN A 180 -17.68 12.85 -25.45
N PRO A 181 -18.25 12.14 -26.43
CA PRO A 181 -17.87 12.34 -27.81
C PRO A 181 -18.19 13.79 -28.21
N LEU A 182 -17.24 14.46 -28.88
CA LEU A 182 -17.50 15.75 -29.51
C LEU A 182 -18.48 15.51 -30.66
N LEU A 183 -19.69 16.08 -30.54
CA LEU A 183 -20.75 16.02 -31.56
C LEU A 183 -20.35 16.72 -32.85
#